data_AF-A0A1M2Z7P4-F1
#
_entry.id   AF-A0A1M2Z7P4-F1
#
_cell.length_a   1.000
_cell.length_b   1.000
_cell.length_c   1.000
_cell.angle_alpha   90.00
_cell.angle_beta   90.00
_cell.angle_gamma   90.00
#
_symmetry.space_group_name_H-M   'P 1'
#
loop_
_entity.id
_entity.type
_entity.pdbx_description
1 polymer ?
#
loop_
_entity_poly.entity_id
_entity_poly.type
_entity_poly.pdbx_seq_one_letter_code
_entity_poly.pdbx_strand_id
1 'polypeptide(L)'
;MKKVPEIDRIIASIVDYQRLAKQLDKKIKKVIKQLTDELYAFDSNASKVKSEAEYLNLVKDLVISINKINEKANYGLIETMEREDIYTYIESVSTRLGFSFDYDITEEYREW
;
A
#
# COMPACT_ATOMS: atom_id res chain seq x y z
N MET A 1 -12.28 11.77 -5.49
CA MET A 1 -11.42 10.60 -5.71
C MET A 1 -12.33 9.42 -6.06
N LYS A 2 -12.07 8.70 -7.15
CA LYS A 2 -12.86 7.49 -7.46
C LYS A 2 -12.53 6.45 -6.38
N LYS A 3 -13.55 5.80 -5.82
CA LYS A 3 -13.32 4.75 -4.82
C LYS A 3 -12.66 3.53 -5.47
N VAL A 4 -11.69 2.95 -4.77
CA VAL A 4 -11.03 1.70 -5.15
C VAL A 4 -11.35 0.67 -4.06
N PRO A 5 -12.28 -0.28 -4.30
CA PRO A 5 -12.76 -1.22 -3.29
C PRO A 5 -11.68 -2.06 -2.62
N GLU A 6 -10.60 -2.37 -3.34
CA GLU A 6 -9.43 -3.09 -2.84
C GLU A 6 -8.70 -2.25 -1.77
N ILE A 7 -8.40 -0.98 -2.05
CA ILE A 7 -7.78 -0.07 -1.08
C ILE A 7 -8.70 0.11 0.14
N ASP A 8 -10.00 0.31 -0.08
CA ASP A 8 -10.95 0.49 1.02
C ASP A 8 -11.00 -0.75 1.95
N ARG A 9 -10.85 -1.96 1.40
CA ARG A 9 -10.78 -3.22 2.18
C ARG A 9 -9.49 -3.32 3.00
N ILE A 10 -8.34 -3.01 2.40
CA ILE A 10 -7.03 -2.99 3.09
C ILE A 10 -7.10 -2.03 4.28
N ILE A 11 -7.58 -0.81 4.06
CA ILE A 11 -7.68 0.21 5.11
C ILE A 11 -8.67 -0.21 6.20
N ALA A 12 -9.79 -0.84 5.84
CA ALA A 12 -10.74 -1.37 6.82
C ALA A 12 -10.10 -2.44 7.72
N SER A 13 -9.33 -3.38 7.13
CA SER A 13 -8.60 -4.41 7.90
C SER A 13 -7.64 -3.79 8.91
N ILE A 14 -6.82 -2.83 8.47
CA ILE A 14 -5.89 -2.09 9.35
C ILE A 14 -6.65 -1.40 10.48
N VAL A 15 -7.75 -0.69 10.17
CA VAL A 15 -8.54 0.01 11.18
C VAL A 15 -9.11 -0.96 12.22
N ASP A 16 -9.61 -2.11 11.79
CA ASP A 16 -10.20 -3.12 12.68
C ASP A 16 -9.12 -3.78 13.54
N TYR A 17 -7.96 -4.13 12.98
CA TYR A 17 -6.82 -4.62 13.74
C TYR A 17 -6.38 -3.63 14.83
N GLN A 18 -6.16 -2.36 14.46
CA GLN A 18 -5.75 -1.32 15.42
C GLN A 18 -6.82 -1.08 16.49
N ARG A 19 -8.11 -1.23 16.15
CA ARG A 19 -9.20 -1.12 17.11
C ARG A 19 -9.18 -2.27 18.11
N LEU A 20 -9.02 -3.50 17.63
CA LEU A 20 -8.95 -4.71 18.46
C LEU A 20 -7.73 -4.70 19.38
N ALA A 21 -6.58 -4.22 18.87
CA ALA A 21 -5.35 -4.02 19.65
C ALA A 21 -5.45 -2.86 20.65
N LYS A 22 -6.55 -2.10 20.67
CA LYS A 22 -6.75 -0.88 21.48
C LYS A 22 -5.71 0.22 21.20
N GLN A 23 -5.19 0.27 19.98
CA GLN A 23 -4.16 1.21 19.53
C GLN A 23 -4.71 2.33 18.62
N LEU A 24 -5.98 2.28 18.21
CA LEU A 24 -6.62 3.24 17.29
C LEU A 24 -6.87 4.64 17.91
N ASP A 25 -5.79 5.33 18.27
CA ASP A 25 -5.81 6.70 18.80
C ASP A 25 -5.74 7.77 17.68
N LYS A 26 -5.62 9.04 18.06
CA LYS A 26 -5.52 10.16 17.10
C LYS A 26 -4.25 10.09 16.24
N LYS A 27 -3.13 9.63 16.80
CA LYS A 27 -1.85 9.49 16.08
C LYS A 27 -1.99 8.39 15.03
N ILE A 28 -2.45 7.20 15.41
CA ILE A 28 -2.64 6.07 14.50
C ILE A 28 -3.65 6.41 13.40
N LYS A 29 -4.77 7.07 13.71
CA LYS A 29 -5.71 7.54 12.68
C LYS A 29 -5.06 8.46 11.65
N LYS A 30 -4.11 9.31 12.07
CA LYS A 30 -3.35 10.18 11.14
C LYS A 30 -2.40 9.36 10.26
N VAL A 31 -1.75 8.34 10.82
CA VAL A 31 -0.89 7.42 10.05
C VAL A 31 -1.71 6.61 9.05
N ILE A 32 -2.85 6.04 9.45
CA ILE A 32 -3.78 5.34 8.54
C ILE A 32 -4.22 6.26 7.40
N LYS A 33 -4.54 7.53 7.71
CA LYS A 33 -4.88 8.50 6.68
C LYS A 33 -3.72 8.71 5.69
N GLN A 34 -2.48 8.80 6.18
CA GLN A 34 -1.31 8.93 5.30
C GLN A 34 -1.16 7.72 4.38
N LEU A 35 -1.29 6.50 4.91
CA LEU A 35 -1.27 5.28 4.09
C LEU A 35 -2.39 5.26 3.05
N THR A 36 -3.59 5.68 3.46
CA THR A 36 -4.75 5.77 2.56
C THR A 36 -4.46 6.74 1.42
N ASP A 37 -3.98 7.95 1.74
CA ASP A 37 -3.65 8.97 0.74
C ASP A 37 -2.57 8.46 -0.23
N GLU A 38 -1.56 7.72 0.28
CA GLU A 38 -0.47 7.15 -0.53
C GLU A 38 -0.96 6.07 -1.50
N LEU A 39 -1.76 5.10 -1.03
CA LEU A 39 -2.30 4.02 -1.88
C LEU A 39 -3.19 4.58 -3.00
N TYR A 40 -4.00 5.60 -2.69
CA TYR A 40 -4.83 6.27 -3.70
C TYR A 40 -4.02 7.13 -4.66
N ALA A 41 -2.93 7.76 -4.19
CA ALA A 41 -2.00 8.48 -5.06
C ALA A 41 -1.31 7.52 -6.04
N PHE A 42 -0.89 6.35 -5.56
CA PHE A 42 -0.34 5.28 -6.38
C PHE A 42 -1.31 4.84 -7.48
N ASP A 43 -2.57 4.50 -7.15
CA ASP A 43 -3.57 4.09 -8.15
C ASP A 43 -3.80 5.16 -9.23
N SER A 44 -3.97 6.40 -8.79
CA SER A 44 -4.13 7.56 -9.67
C SER A 44 -2.93 7.75 -10.62
N ASN A 45 -1.71 7.57 -10.11
CA ASN A 45 -0.49 7.73 -10.91
C ASN A 45 -0.23 6.53 -11.82
N ALA A 46 -0.55 5.31 -11.39
CA ALA A 46 -0.42 4.11 -12.20
C ALA A 46 -1.22 4.21 -13.50
N SER A 47 -2.40 4.85 -13.49
CA SER A 47 -3.20 5.09 -14.71
C SER A 47 -2.50 5.94 -15.78
N LYS A 48 -1.43 6.64 -15.43
CA LYS A 48 -0.68 7.55 -16.31
C LYS A 48 0.60 6.93 -16.86
N VAL A 49 1.08 5.86 -16.23
CA VAL A 49 2.31 5.16 -16.60
C VAL A 49 2.23 4.63 -18.04
N LYS A 50 3.36 4.66 -18.75
CA LYS A 50 3.49 4.23 -20.16
C LYS A 50 4.43 3.06 -20.38
N SER A 51 5.18 2.64 -19.36
CA SER A 51 6.14 1.54 -19.46
C SER A 51 6.29 0.78 -18.15
N GLU A 52 6.80 -0.46 -18.24
CA GLU A 52 7.13 -1.27 -17.08
C GLU A 52 8.16 -0.58 -16.17
N ALA A 53 9.16 0.08 -16.75
CA ALA A 53 10.19 0.79 -15.99
C ALA A 53 9.61 1.94 -15.15
N GLU A 54 8.69 2.73 -15.72
CA GLU A 54 7.96 3.76 -14.97
C GLU A 54 7.10 3.15 -13.85
N TYR A 55 6.47 2.00 -14.12
CA TYR A 55 5.66 1.29 -13.13
C TYR A 55 6.49 0.75 -11.97
N LEU A 56 7.63 0.12 -12.25
CA LEU A 56 8.57 -0.38 -11.24
C LEU A 56 9.09 0.75 -10.35
N ASN A 57 9.43 1.91 -10.93
CA ASN A 57 9.81 3.09 -10.15
C ASN A 57 8.67 3.57 -9.24
N LEU A 58 7.43 3.61 -9.75
CA LEU A 58 6.26 3.98 -8.96
C LEU A 58 6.00 2.99 -7.81
N VAL A 59 6.19 1.68 -8.04
CA VAL A 59 6.08 0.64 -7.00
C VAL A 59 7.17 0.81 -5.94
N LYS A 60 8.41 1.03 -6.34
CA LYS A 60 9.52 1.30 -5.42
C LYS A 60 9.21 2.49 -4.51
N ASP A 61 8.77 3.61 -5.10
CA ASP A 61 8.44 4.82 -4.35
C ASP A 61 7.31 4.58 -3.34
N LEU A 62 6.27 3.83 -3.75
CA LEU A 62 5.19 3.41 -2.86
C LEU A 62 5.71 2.59 -1.68
N VAL A 63 6.49 1.53 -1.94
CA VAL A 63 6.99 0.62 -0.89
C VAL A 63 7.85 1.38 0.11
N ILE A 64 8.75 2.26 -0.36
CA ILE A 64 9.57 3.11 0.51
C ILE A 64 8.69 4.08 1.33
N SER A 65 7.63 4.63 0.75
CA SER A 65 6.68 5.48 1.50
C SER A 65 5.95 4.68 2.58
N ILE A 66 5.52 3.45 2.25
CA ILE A 66 4.87 2.53 3.20
C ILE A 66 5.80 2.21 4.36
N ASN A 67 7.08 1.88 4.13
CA ASN A 67 8.04 1.60 5.21
C ASN A 67 8.11 2.78 6.20
N LYS A 68 8.27 4.01 5.67
CA LYS A 68 8.31 5.26 6.48
C LYS A 68 7.00 5.54 7.21
N ILE A 69 5.86 5.15 6.64
CA ILE A 69 4.55 5.29 7.28
C ILE A 69 4.41 4.26 8.41
N ASN A 70 4.82 3.02 8.18
CA ASN A 70 4.77 1.96 9.19
C ASN A 70 5.70 2.26 10.37
N GLU A 71 6.89 2.80 10.11
CA GLU A 71 7.84 3.24 11.15
C GLU A 71 7.21 4.24 12.14
N LYS A 72 6.35 5.17 11.68
CA LYS A 72 5.66 6.14 12.55
C LYS A 72 4.70 5.48 13.55
N ALA A 73 4.28 4.25 13.26
CA ALA A 73 3.46 3.39 14.09
C ALA A 73 4.29 2.29 14.78
N ASN A 74 5.60 2.47 14.91
CA ASN A 74 6.54 1.48 15.47
C ASN A 74 6.42 0.12 14.78
N TYR A 75 6.22 0.14 13.46
CA TYR A 75 6.07 -1.05 12.61
C TYR A 75 4.84 -1.92 12.89
N GLY A 76 3.96 -1.49 13.80
CA GLY A 76 2.75 -2.24 14.17
C GLY A 76 1.50 -1.84 13.38
N LEU A 77 1.60 -1.12 12.27
CA LEU A 77 0.41 -0.72 11.48
C LEU A 77 -0.03 -1.82 10.51
N ILE A 78 0.93 -2.50 9.88
CA ILE A 78 0.71 -3.45 8.79
C ILE A 78 1.28 -4.82 9.19
N GLU A 79 0.40 -5.79 9.38
CA GLU A 79 0.73 -7.18 9.70
C GLU A 79 0.79 -8.04 8.44
N THR A 80 1.07 -9.34 8.59
CA THR A 80 1.22 -10.29 7.47
C THR A 80 0.05 -10.28 6.49
N MET A 81 -1.21 -10.17 6.95
CA MET A 81 -2.36 -10.21 6.04
C MET A 81 -2.45 -8.93 5.20
N GLU A 82 -2.34 -7.76 5.83
CA GLU A 82 -2.41 -6.48 5.13
C GLU A 82 -1.24 -6.28 4.16
N ARG A 83 -0.08 -6.85 4.52
CA ARG A 83 1.12 -6.92 3.67
C ARG A 83 0.84 -7.68 2.37
N GLU A 84 0.25 -8.87 2.45
CA GLU A 84 -0.15 -9.67 1.29
C GLU A 84 -1.24 -8.98 0.47
N ASP A 85 -2.22 -8.34 1.11
CA ASP A 85 -3.27 -7.60 0.40
C ASP A 85 -2.70 -6.40 -0.38
N ILE A 86 -1.74 -5.66 0.19
CA ILE A 86 -1.06 -4.55 -0.50
C ILE A 86 -0.26 -5.07 -1.69
N TYR A 87 0.50 -6.16 -1.52
CA TYR A 87 1.24 -6.79 -2.62
C TYR A 87 0.29 -7.26 -3.74
N THR A 88 -0.76 -7.99 -3.39
CA THR A 88 -1.79 -8.45 -4.33
C THR A 88 -2.45 -7.29 -5.06
N TYR A 89 -2.70 -6.18 -4.35
CA TYR A 89 -3.23 -4.97 -4.96
C TYR A 89 -2.26 -4.37 -5.98
N ILE A 90 -0.97 -4.25 -5.65
CA ILE A 90 0.07 -3.79 -6.57
C ILE A 90 0.10 -4.69 -7.81
N GLU A 91 0.19 -6.01 -7.65
CA GLU A 91 0.17 -6.97 -8.77
C GLU A 91 -1.10 -6.88 -9.63
N SER A 92 -2.26 -6.65 -9.00
CA SER A 92 -3.50 -6.43 -9.76
C SER A 92 -3.42 -5.19 -10.65
N VAL A 93 -2.68 -4.15 -10.23
CA VAL A 93 -2.50 -2.92 -10.99
C VAL A 93 -1.58 -3.15 -12.19
N SER A 94 -0.46 -3.88 -12.01
CA SER A 94 0.43 -4.24 -13.13
C SER A 94 -0.33 -5.03 -14.19
N THR A 95 -1.13 -6.00 -13.77
CA THR A 95 -1.98 -6.81 -14.65
C THR A 95 -2.98 -5.96 -15.43
N ARG A 96 -3.63 -4.97 -14.79
CA ARG A 96 -4.55 -4.04 -15.46
C ARG A 96 -3.87 -3.15 -16.50
N LEU A 97 -2.58 -2.86 -16.31
CA LEU A 97 -1.77 -2.10 -17.26
C LEU A 97 -1.19 -2.97 -18.39
N GLY A 98 -1.37 -4.29 -18.32
CA GLY A 98 -0.81 -5.24 -19.28
C GLY A 98 0.66 -5.58 -19.03
N PHE A 99 1.18 -5.27 -17.84
CA PHE A 99 2.52 -5.62 -17.43
C PHE A 99 2.52 -6.95 -16.68
N SER A 100 3.57 -7.75 -16.89
CA SER A 100 3.75 -9.04 -16.22
C SER A 100 5.18 -9.18 -15.78
N PHE A 101 5.37 -9.59 -14.52
CA PHE A 101 6.67 -9.81 -13.91
C PHE A 101 6.69 -11.22 -13.35
N ASP A 102 7.80 -11.92 -13.51
CA ASP A 102 8.02 -13.30 -13.02
C ASP A 102 8.59 -13.35 -11.60
N TYR A 103 8.68 -12.20 -10.93
CA TYR A 103 9.19 -12.02 -9.57
C TYR A 103 8.32 -11.03 -8.78
N ASP A 104 8.50 -11.02 -7.46
CA ASP A 104 7.87 -10.03 -6.59
C ASP A 104 8.59 -8.68 -6.70
N ILE A 105 7.98 -7.76 -7.45
CA ILE A 105 8.48 -6.40 -7.70
C ILE A 105 8.58 -5.50 -6.45
N THR A 106 8.09 -5.97 -5.29
CA THR A 106 8.15 -5.25 -4.02
C THR A 106 9.26 -5.77 -3.10
N GLU A 107 9.71 -7.02 -3.28
CA GLU A 107 10.58 -7.74 -2.34
C GLU A 107 11.87 -6.98 -1.99
N GLU A 108 12.58 -6.42 -2.98
CA GLU A 108 13.84 -5.70 -2.78
C GLU A 108 13.70 -4.47 -1.87
N TYR A 109 12.52 -3.85 -1.81
CA TYR A 109 12.30 -2.58 -1.13
C TYR A 109 11.54 -2.72 0.18
N ARG A 110 10.96 -3.89 0.46
CA ARG A 110 10.14 -4.10 1.66
C ARG A 110 11.01 -4.22 2.90
N GLU A 111 10.86 -3.25 3.80
CA GLU A 111 11.44 -3.30 5.14
C GLU A 111 10.41 -3.66 6.20
N TRP A 112 9.13 -3.42 5.86
CA TRP A 112 7.92 -3.58 6.66
C TRP A 112 8.09 -3.65 8.18
#